data_AF-A0A2G6L307-F1
#
_entry.id   AF-A0A2G6L307-F1
#
_cell.length_a   1.000
_cell.length_b   1.000
_cell.length_c   1.000
_cell.angle_alpha   90.00
_cell.angle_beta   90.00
_cell.angle_gamma   90.00
#
_symmetry.space_group_name_H-M   'P 1'
#
loop_
_entity.id
_entity.type
_entity.pdbx_description
1 polymer ?
#
loop_
_entity_poly.entity_id
_entity_poly.type
_entity_poly.pdbx_seq_one_letter_code
_entity_poly.pdbx_strand_id
1 'polypeptide(L)'
;MVTELIKVSENRDKVLKLWKQLSEKNSHYYFLSYGWIKNWISTLPADLKLYLWIEYKNNIPIAGCFLGNSRSIRNKIILSNAWHLNATGIKEYDFPLWVEYNEVLGDSNNWQAS
;
A
#
# COMPACT_ATOMS: atom_id res chain seq x y z
N MET A 1 -16.22 -2.01 -12.28
CA MET A 1 -15.19 -1.84 -11.24
C MET A 1 -14.37 -0.63 -11.64
N VAL A 2 -13.94 0.19 -10.69
CA VAL A 2 -13.13 1.40 -10.95
C VAL A 2 -11.90 1.34 -10.06
N THR A 3 -10.75 1.69 -10.62
CA THR A 3 -9.47 1.70 -9.91
C THR A 3 -8.95 3.12 -9.81
N GLU A 4 -8.41 3.48 -8.65
CA GLU A 4 -7.73 4.75 -8.42
C GLU A 4 -6.31 4.48 -7.88
N LEU A 5 -5.34 5.27 -8.34
CA LEU A 5 -3.99 5.31 -7.78
C LEU A 5 -3.75 6.69 -7.17
N ILE A 6 -3.63 6.73 -5.85
CA ILE A 6 -3.59 7.97 -5.07
C ILE A 6 -2.19 8.16 -4.52
N LYS A 7 -1.54 9.29 -4.82
CA LYS A 7 -0.24 9.63 -4.22
C LYS A 7 -0.41 10.03 -2.76
N VAL A 8 0.28 9.31 -1.86
CA VAL A 8 0.06 9.43 -0.41
C VAL A 8 0.44 10.80 0.13
N SER A 9 1.55 11.38 -0.34
CA SER A 9 2.04 12.67 0.14
C SER A 9 1.12 13.85 -0.18
N GLU A 10 0.30 13.75 -1.22
CA GLU A 10 -0.63 14.81 -1.64
C GLU A 10 -2.03 14.64 -1.05
N ASN A 11 -2.40 13.42 -0.66
CA ASN A 11 -3.79 13.06 -0.33
C ASN A 11 -3.89 12.23 0.97
N ARG A 12 -3.05 12.54 1.95
CA ARG A 12 -2.87 11.71 3.15
C ARG A 12 -4.16 11.44 3.93
N ASP A 13 -4.99 12.46 4.12
CA ASP A 13 -6.27 12.29 4.85
C ASP A 13 -7.25 11.39 4.09
N LYS A 14 -7.33 11.54 2.77
CA LYS A 14 -8.15 10.68 1.90
C LYS A 14 -7.67 9.23 1.98
N VAL A 15 -6.36 9.01 1.86
CA VAL A 15 -5.71 7.70 1.94
C VAL A 15 -6.02 7.01 3.28
N LEU A 16 -5.81 7.71 4.40
CA LEU A 16 -6.05 7.15 5.74
C LEU A 16 -7.53 6.84 5.96
N LYS A 17 -8.44 7.68 5.45
CA LYS A 17 -9.88 7.43 5.53
C LYS A 17 -10.28 6.17 4.74
N LEU A 18 -9.78 6.01 3.51
CA LEU A 18 -10.04 4.84 2.68
C LEU A 18 -9.46 3.56 3.30
N TRP A 19 -8.23 3.63 3.79
CA TRP A 19 -7.59 2.47 4.43
C TRP A 19 -8.33 2.04 5.70
N LYS A 20 -8.77 3.00 6.52
CA LYS A 20 -9.60 2.72 7.70
C LYS A 20 -10.85 1.93 7.29
N GLN A 21 -11.59 2.41 6.29
CA GLN A 21 -12.79 1.74 5.78
C GLN A 21 -12.53 0.31 5.29
N LEU A 22 -11.41 0.06 4.62
CA LEU A 22 -11.03 -1.29 4.19
C LEU A 22 -10.67 -2.19 5.37
N SER A 23 -9.81 -1.70 6.28
CA SER A 23 -9.32 -2.50 7.40
C SER A 23 -10.41 -2.87 8.40
N GLU A 24 -11.41 -2.01 8.62
CA GLU A 24 -12.55 -2.32 9.50
C GLU A 24 -13.49 -3.37 8.92
N LYS A 25 -13.49 -3.57 7.59
CA LYS A 25 -14.41 -4.47 6.90
C LYS A 25 -13.81 -5.84 6.56
N ASN A 26 -12.49 -5.95 6.58
CA ASN A 26 -11.77 -7.15 6.11
C ASN A 26 -10.89 -7.70 7.22
N SER A 27 -10.79 -9.02 7.30
CA SER A 27 -9.76 -9.65 8.14
C SER A 27 -8.37 -9.29 7.60
N HIS A 28 -7.43 -9.03 8.50
CA HIS A 28 -6.11 -8.55 8.12
C HIS A 28 -5.07 -8.87 9.19
N TYR A 29 -3.82 -9.00 8.75
CA TYR A 29 -2.67 -9.08 9.64
C TYR A 29 -2.40 -7.74 10.31
N TYR A 30 -1.73 -7.77 11.47
CA TYR A 30 -1.40 -6.57 12.24
C TYR A 30 -0.73 -5.47 11.41
N PHE A 31 0.18 -5.82 10.50
CA PHE A 31 0.89 -4.88 9.61
C PHE A 31 0.01 -4.20 8.56
N LEU A 32 -1.20 -4.71 8.32
CA LEU A 32 -2.20 -4.09 7.45
C LEU A 32 -3.28 -3.33 8.24
N SER A 33 -3.20 -3.36 9.58
CA SER A 33 -4.16 -2.65 10.43
C SER A 33 -4.07 -1.13 10.24
N TYR A 34 -5.19 -0.44 10.46
CA TYR A 34 -5.23 1.02 10.40
C TYR A 34 -4.21 1.67 11.35
N GLY A 35 -4.06 1.14 12.57
CA GLY A 35 -3.12 1.68 13.55
C GLY A 35 -1.68 1.60 13.07
N TRP A 36 -1.28 0.46 12.51
CA TRP A 36 0.04 0.27 11.94
C TRP A 36 0.29 1.20 10.74
N ILE A 37 -0.59 1.14 9.74
CA ILE A 37 -0.43 1.92 8.50
C ILE A 37 -0.46 3.42 8.74
N LYS A 38 -1.32 3.90 9.64
CA LYS A 38 -1.35 5.31 10.04
C LYS A 38 0.00 5.74 10.61
N ASN A 39 0.59 4.96 11.51
CA ASN A 39 1.87 5.28 12.12
C ASN A 39 3.00 5.21 11.07
N TRP A 40 3.02 4.16 10.25
CA TRP A 40 3.99 4.00 9.17
C TRP A 40 3.98 5.19 8.21
N ILE A 41 2.84 5.55 7.62
CA ILE A 41 2.73 6.73 6.75
C ILE A 41 3.15 8.02 7.47
N SER A 42 2.97 8.07 8.79
CA SER A 42 3.29 9.26 9.57
C SER A 42 4.75 9.48 9.87
N THR A 43 5.56 8.43 9.83
CA THR A 43 7.01 8.52 10.05
C THR A 43 7.80 8.59 8.75
N LEU A 44 7.16 8.38 7.59
CA LEU A 44 7.81 8.43 6.30
C LEU A 44 8.09 9.88 5.82
N PRO A 45 9.22 10.12 5.14
CA PRO A 45 9.47 11.38 4.44
C PRO A 45 8.39 11.69 3.40
N ALA A 46 8.05 12.98 3.25
CA ALA A 46 6.98 13.43 2.37
C ALA A 46 7.31 13.31 0.87
N ASP A 47 8.60 13.24 0.51
CA ASP A 47 9.09 13.13 -0.86
C ASP A 47 9.10 11.68 -1.39
N LEU A 48 8.79 10.69 -0.54
CA LEU A 48 8.70 9.30 -0.97
C LEU A 48 7.58 9.09 -2.00
N LYS A 49 7.91 8.29 -3.02
CA LYS A 49 6.96 7.85 -4.05
C LYS A 49 6.14 6.67 -3.54
N LEU A 50 5.25 6.95 -2.60
CA LEU A 50 4.29 6.00 -2.07
C LEU A 50 2.89 6.31 -2.61
N TYR A 51 2.20 5.27 -3.08
CA TYR A 51 0.86 5.36 -3.63
C TYR A 51 -0.08 4.38 -2.93
N LEU A 52 -1.36 4.73 -2.82
CA LEU A 52 -2.43 3.79 -2.50
C LEU A 52 -3.11 3.40 -3.81
N TRP A 53 -3.05 2.12 -4.17
CA TRP A 53 -3.93 1.53 -5.16
C TRP A 53 -5.22 1.11 -4.46
N ILE A 54 -6.37 1.49 -5.01
CA ILE A 54 -7.68 1.20 -4.44
C ILE A 54 -8.65 0.80 -5.55
N GLU A 55 -9.45 -0.22 -5.28
CA GLU A 55 -10.51 -0.69 -6.16
C GLU A 55 -11.88 -0.43 -5.56
N TYR A 56 -12.82 0.00 -6.42
CA TYR A 56 -14.18 0.33 -6.07
C TYR A 56 -15.20 -0.53 -6.81
N LYS A 57 -16.25 -0.91 -6.08
CA LYS A 57 -17.50 -1.46 -6.61
C LYS A 57 -18.65 -0.59 -6.12
N ASN A 58 -19.40 0.01 -7.04
CA ASN A 58 -20.50 0.94 -6.73
C ASN A 58 -20.08 2.07 -5.75
N ASN A 59 -18.91 2.70 -5.99
CA ASN A 59 -18.31 3.74 -5.14
C ASN A 59 -17.92 3.30 -3.71
N ILE A 60 -17.93 2.00 -3.43
CA ILE A 60 -17.47 1.43 -2.15
C ILE A 60 -16.09 0.82 -2.36
N PRO A 61 -15.08 1.15 -1.55
CA PRO A 61 -13.76 0.52 -1.63
C PRO A 61 -13.87 -0.96 -1.25
N ILE A 62 -13.38 -1.84 -2.12
CA ILE A 62 -13.45 -3.31 -1.95
C ILE A 62 -12.08 -3.98 -1.81
N ALA A 63 -11.03 -3.39 -2.36
CA ALA A 63 -9.66 -3.87 -2.25
C ALA A 63 -8.67 -2.71 -2.29
N GLY A 64 -7.50 -2.88 -1.69
CA GLY A 64 -6.44 -1.88 -1.77
C GLY A 64 -5.09 -2.36 -1.25
N CYS A 65 -4.04 -1.67 -1.70
CA CYS A 65 -2.67 -1.89 -1.23
C CYS A 65 -1.81 -0.65 -1.43
N PHE A 66 -0.72 -0.57 -0.68
CA PHE A 66 0.28 0.48 -0.89
C PHE A 66 1.34 0.02 -1.90
N LEU A 67 1.78 0.94 -2.75
CA LEU A 67 2.79 0.71 -3.77
C LEU A 67 3.91 1.74 -3.61
N GLY A 68 5.06 1.30 -3.12
CA GLY A 68 6.29 2.09 -3.14
C GLY A 68 6.99 1.97 -4.47
N ASN A 69 7.43 3.09 -5.04
CA ASN A 69 8.25 3.11 -6.24
C ASN A 69 9.68 3.51 -5.90
N SER A 70 10.62 2.58 -6.10
CA SER A 70 12.03 2.83 -5.84
C SER A 70 12.89 2.49 -7.06
N ARG A 71 14.08 3.10 -7.14
CA ARG A 71 15.12 2.65 -8.06
C ARG A 71 15.99 1.64 -7.33
N SER A 72 16.08 0.44 -7.89
CA SER A 72 16.95 -0.62 -7.40
C SER A 72 18.13 -0.82 -8.36
N ILE A 73 19.29 -1.15 -7.81
CA ILE A 73 20.45 -1.57 -8.61
C ILE A 73 20.55 -3.10 -8.50
N ARG A 74 20.25 -3.80 -9.59
CA ARG A 74 20.39 -5.25 -9.71
C ARG A 74 21.79 -5.60 -10.19
N ASN A 75 22.41 -6.60 -9.55
CA ASN A 75 23.77 -7.07 -9.86
C ASN A 75 24.83 -5.94 -9.93
N LYS A 76 24.65 -4.87 -9.14
CA LYS A 76 25.54 -3.68 -9.09
C LYS A 76 25.67 -2.88 -10.40
N ILE A 77 24.94 -3.23 -11.47
CA ILE A 77 25.14 -2.64 -12.81
C ILE A 77 23.81 -2.19 -13.45
N ILE A 78 22.69 -2.86 -13.14
CA ILE A 78 21.41 -2.62 -13.80
C ILE A 78 20.52 -1.78 -12.90
N LEU A 79 20.27 -0.53 -13.30
CA LEU A 79 19.24 0.32 -12.69
C LEU A 79 17.85 -0.12 -13.18
N SER A 80 16.97 -0.48 -12.25
CA SER A 80 15.57 -0.81 -12.53
C SER A 80 14.61 -0.03 -11.64
N ASN A 81 13.49 0.40 -12.20
CA ASN A 81 12.37 0.91 -11.40
C ASN A 81 11.59 -0.31 -10.89
N ALA A 82 11.41 -0.40 -9.57
CA ALA A 82 10.69 -1.47 -8.91
C ALA A 82 9.47 -0.92 -8.18
N TRP A 83 8.39 -1.71 -8.19
CA TRP A 83 7.19 -1.47 -7.41
C TRP A 83 7.14 -2.46 -6.25
N HIS A 84 6.88 -1.94 -5.06
CA HIS A 84 6.93 -2.67 -3.80
C HIS A 84 5.57 -2.66 -3.14
N LEU A 85 5.01 -3.84 -2.89
CA LEU A 85 3.70 -4.00 -2.28
C LEU A 85 3.79 -3.83 -0.75
N ASN A 86 2.97 -2.94 -0.20
CA ASN A 86 2.94 -2.53 1.21
C ASN A 86 4.32 -2.17 1.78
N ALA A 87 5.19 -1.63 0.94
CA ALA A 87 6.58 -1.30 1.27
C ALA A 87 7.04 -0.07 0.47
N THR A 88 8.06 0.62 0.96
CA THR A 88 8.61 1.82 0.29
C THR A 88 9.60 1.48 -0.83
N GLY A 89 10.23 0.29 -0.75
CA GLY A 89 11.35 -0.11 -1.57
C GLY A 89 12.71 0.38 -1.05
N ILE A 90 12.74 1.02 0.11
CA ILE A 90 13.93 1.61 0.73
C ILE A 90 14.25 0.81 2.00
N LYS A 91 15.43 0.20 2.04
CA LYS A 91 15.81 -0.76 3.09
C LYS A 91 15.77 -0.16 4.49
N GLU A 92 16.12 1.12 4.61
CA GLU A 92 16.16 1.86 5.86
C GLU A 92 14.78 2.00 6.51
N TYR A 93 13.70 2.00 5.71
CA TYR A 93 12.33 2.07 6.19
C TYR A 93 11.63 0.72 6.22
N ASP A 94 12.07 -0.21 5.37
CA ASP A 94 11.42 -1.50 5.20
C ASP A 94 12.08 -2.64 6.01
N PHE A 95 13.25 -2.45 6.63
CA PHE A 95 13.90 -3.48 7.46
C PHE A 95 13.69 -3.19 8.96
N PRO A 96 13.19 -4.13 9.79
CA PRO A 96 12.92 -5.54 9.53
C PRO A 96 11.42 -5.84 9.27
N LEU A 97 10.74 -5.08 8.40
CA LEU A 97 9.33 -5.38 8.07
C LEU A 97 9.24 -6.76 7.42
N TRP A 98 8.43 -7.63 8.03
CA TRP A 98 8.26 -9.01 7.59
C TRP A 98 7.51 -9.02 6.25
N VAL A 99 8.22 -9.42 5.20
CA VAL A 99 7.72 -9.56 3.82
C VAL A 99 6.50 -10.49 3.73
N GLU A 100 6.31 -11.34 4.74
CA GLU A 100 5.31 -12.41 4.83
C GLU A 100 3.86 -11.90 4.92
N TYR A 101 3.62 -10.60 5.11
CA TYR A 101 2.27 -10.04 5.27
C TYR A 101 1.93 -8.91 4.27
N ASN A 102 2.56 -8.92 3.10
CA ASN A 102 2.34 -7.93 2.04
C ASN A 102 1.20 -8.35 1.10
N GLU A 103 -0.01 -8.49 1.61
CA GLU A 103 -1.18 -8.86 0.79
C GLU A 103 -2.01 -7.65 0.37
N VAL A 104 -2.81 -7.81 -0.68
CA VAL A 104 -3.88 -6.85 -1.00
C VAL A 104 -4.97 -7.02 0.05
N LEU A 105 -5.34 -5.91 0.70
CA LEU A 105 -6.41 -5.91 1.68
C LEU A 105 -7.76 -5.79 0.95
N GLY A 106 -8.56 -6.85 0.97
CA GLY A 106 -9.89 -6.86 0.34
C GLY A 106 -10.66 -8.13 0.65
N ASP A 107 -11.94 -8.14 0.26
CA ASP A 107 -12.82 -9.28 0.49
C ASP A 107 -12.51 -10.38 -0.53
N SER A 108 -12.02 -11.52 -0.04
CA SER A 108 -11.68 -12.68 -0.86
C SER A 108 -12.87 -13.23 -1.65
N ASN A 109 -14.11 -12.98 -1.22
CA ASN A 109 -15.31 -13.38 -1.95
C ASN A 109 -15.63 -12.48 -3.16
N ASN A 110 -15.04 -11.30 -3.23
CA ASN A 110 -15.23 -10.36 -4.33
C ASN A 110 -14.05 -10.39 -5.34
N TRP A 111 -13.01 -11.19 -5.07
CA TRP A 111 -11.85 -11.35 -5.95
C TRP A 111 -12.15 -12.36 -7.07
N GLN A 112 -12.70 -11.88 -8.19
CA GLN A 112 -12.58 -12.59 -9.47
C GLN A 112 -11.53 -11.86 -10.29
N ALA A 113 -10.32 -12.41 -10.31
CA ALA A 113 -9.28 -11.97 -11.23
C ALA A 113 -9.88 -11.98 -12.64
N SER A 114 -10.04 -10.79 -13.23
CA SER A 114 -10.54 -10.60 -14.58
C SER A 114 -9.43 -10.86 -15.60
#